data_AF-A0AAD7HA07-F1
#
_entry.id   AF-A0AAD7HA07-F1
#
_cell.length_a   1.000
_cell.length_b   1.000
_cell.length_c   1.000
_cell.angle_alpha   90.00
_cell.angle_beta   90.00
_cell.angle_gamma   90.00
#
_symmetry.space_group_name_H-M   'P 1'
#
loop_
_entity.id
_entity.type
_entity.pdbx_description
1 polymer ?
#
loop_
_entity_poly.entity_id
_entity_poly.type
_entity_poly.pdbx_seq_one_letter_code
_entity_poly.pdbx_strand_id
1 'polypeptide(L)'
;MPRASIYLAVLASLPIVPGSVNFDTCLAQVRNGDFGLTGGTDNQGRPVSNISLATAITYDLCVVACGSGSEPFVWNIFSQQFSAWLLPYLALVSQLPFGANNELDNLLSMLLTVGSPTLAAYSLALTVLNEHWIAQRFSALSYPNVRNAVKVLIGLQQSPLHVNADDSLLASLVVLHANDNYWGTLEDLLNYVQTWSIASVASILWVILAYAFTVIDSFLSVVKYSTLNSNGQAVGSILLWLLPIVCDHERVHQAVERANKIAYVASPSGEPRLASELFTKRAIYLSKGTGDVHCDEHCTAPIYNYARFLPWSLSVENVYYAFREASKRSRSYEPVDPGLEWEKGVKGDRNMRVHPRNRTGSLSQVSDYVKIKAVEFEMNSRPRSRWGPGVVSRFLLAALLALSLTWGTTGAAVLVAFFTPTKGIGCRSGSYLIYGVNSTLVWMLLVASSLLAHYLTFTVSFKGWYMHTKATRFAGVLTSLNSVWLILACLFQFGSVFDRYIEAFNAPWIGGVALASGCAILFIGFVNVLINPALPD
;
A
#
# COMPACT_ATOMS: atom_id res chain seq x y z
N MET A 1 -16.46 13.97 17.44
CA MET A 1 -15.69 14.35 18.64
C MET A 1 -16.22 13.58 19.86
N PRO A 2 -15.75 12.34 20.07
CA PRO A 2 -15.14 11.96 21.36
C PRO A 2 -13.86 11.12 21.19
N ARG A 3 -13.25 11.16 20.00
CA ARG A 3 -12.20 10.21 19.58
C ARG A 3 -10.81 10.53 20.12
N ALA A 4 -10.52 11.77 20.54
CA ALA A 4 -9.15 12.16 20.94
C ALA A 4 -8.83 11.86 22.42
N SER A 5 -9.83 11.86 23.30
CA SER A 5 -9.63 11.78 24.76
C SER A 5 -9.18 10.40 25.26
N ILE A 6 -9.44 9.34 24.48
CA ILE A 6 -9.05 7.96 24.84
C ILE A 6 -7.56 7.70 24.54
N TYR A 7 -7.00 8.35 23.51
CA TYR A 7 -5.61 8.11 23.09
C TYR A 7 -4.57 8.72 24.05
N LEU A 8 -4.89 9.83 24.72
CA LEU A 8 -4.00 10.47 25.70
C LEU A 8 -3.99 9.77 27.06
N ALA A 9 -5.06 9.06 27.43
CA ALA A 9 -5.15 8.37 28.72
C ALA A 9 -4.28 7.09 28.80
N VAL A 10 -3.93 6.49 27.67
CA VAL A 10 -3.08 5.27 27.60
C VAL A 10 -1.59 5.61 27.69
N LEU A 11 -1.18 6.82 27.26
CA LEU A 11 0.21 7.28 27.38
C LEU A 11 0.58 7.73 28.81
N ALA A 12 -0.42 8.13 29.61
CA ALA A 12 -0.21 8.63 30.97
C ALA A 12 -0.16 7.55 32.06
N SER A 13 -0.37 6.27 31.71
CA SER A 13 -0.45 5.15 32.65
C SER A 13 0.66 4.12 32.45
N LEU A 14 1.88 4.58 32.13
CA LEU A 14 3.05 3.69 32.14
C LEU A 14 3.49 3.43 33.58
N PRO A 15 3.47 2.17 34.05
CA PRO A 15 4.06 1.84 35.33
C PRO A 15 5.57 2.02 35.20
N ILE A 16 6.10 3.02 35.90
CA ILE A 16 7.51 3.05 36.28
C ILE A 16 7.70 1.84 37.19
N VAL A 17 8.20 0.72 36.65
CA VAL A 17 8.50 -0.46 37.47
C VAL A 17 9.80 -0.15 38.22
N PRO A 18 9.78 0.00 39.56
CA PRO A 18 10.96 0.24 40.34
C PRO A 18 11.59 -1.12 40.65
N GLY A 19 12.31 -1.68 39.69
CA GLY A 19 13.21 -2.81 39.91
C GLY A 19 14.52 -2.45 39.23
N SER A 20 15.60 -2.36 40.00
CA SER A 20 16.96 -2.18 39.46
C SER A 20 17.75 -3.45 39.78
N VAL A 21 17.52 -4.50 38.99
CA VAL A 21 18.33 -5.70 39.09
C VAL A 21 19.60 -5.48 38.26
N ASN A 22 20.77 -5.66 38.88
CA ASN A 22 22.03 -5.69 38.15
C ASN A 22 22.32 -7.14 37.74
N PHE A 23 21.97 -7.49 36.49
CA PHE A 23 22.13 -8.85 36.00
C PHE A 23 23.59 -9.27 35.80
N ASP A 24 24.53 -8.34 35.61
CA ASP A 24 25.96 -8.68 35.57
C ASP A 24 26.44 -9.21 36.93
N THR A 25 26.09 -8.51 38.01
CA THR A 25 26.38 -8.96 39.38
C THR A 25 25.65 -10.26 39.69
N CYS A 26 24.38 -10.39 39.30
CA CYS A 26 23.64 -11.64 39.50
C CYS A 26 24.28 -12.82 38.74
N LEU A 27 24.63 -12.63 37.47
CA LEU A 27 25.27 -13.65 36.65
C LEU A 27 26.59 -14.11 37.26
N ALA A 28 27.39 -13.18 37.81
CA ALA A 28 28.62 -13.51 38.50
C ALA A 28 28.37 -14.40 39.73
N GLN A 29 27.35 -14.08 40.54
CA GLN A 29 26.96 -14.88 41.72
C GLN A 29 26.46 -16.28 41.33
N VAL A 30 25.65 -16.38 40.27
CA VAL A 30 25.19 -17.67 39.74
C VAL A 30 26.36 -18.52 39.24
N ARG A 31 27.31 -17.92 38.51
CA ARG A 31 28.52 -18.62 38.02
C ARG A 31 29.45 -19.06 39.15
N ASN A 32 29.49 -18.32 40.25
CA ASN A 32 30.25 -18.68 41.46
C ASN A 32 29.61 -19.82 42.26
N GLY A 33 28.36 -20.21 41.92
CA GLY A 33 27.66 -21.32 42.57
C GLY A 33 26.90 -20.92 43.83
N ASP A 34 26.68 -19.63 44.08
CA ASP A 34 26.04 -19.10 45.29
C ASP A 34 24.59 -19.60 45.50
N PHE A 35 23.95 -20.08 44.42
CA PHE A 35 22.57 -20.57 44.39
C PHE A 35 22.46 -22.09 44.10
N GLY A 36 23.56 -22.82 44.16
CA GLY A 36 23.62 -24.26 43.86
C GLY A 36 23.82 -24.59 42.38
N LEU A 37 23.96 -25.89 42.07
CA LEU A 37 24.25 -26.39 40.71
C LEU A 37 22.99 -26.68 39.87
N THR A 38 21.82 -26.69 40.51
CA THR A 38 20.55 -27.07 39.88
C THR A 38 20.00 -25.90 39.07
N GLY A 39 19.82 -26.08 37.75
CA GLY A 39 19.25 -25.06 36.86
C GLY A 39 20.23 -24.44 35.87
N GLY A 40 21.53 -24.76 35.95
CA GLY A 40 22.49 -24.44 34.89
C GLY A 40 22.27 -25.32 33.65
N THR A 41 22.19 -24.70 32.47
CA THR A 41 21.93 -25.40 31.20
C THR A 41 22.87 -24.97 30.07
N ASP A 42 22.93 -25.77 29.01
CA ASP A 42 23.49 -25.36 27.72
C ASP A 42 22.47 -24.54 26.92
N ASN A 43 22.89 -24.01 25.75
CA ASN A 43 22.02 -23.24 24.86
C ASN A 43 20.84 -24.05 24.29
N GLN A 44 20.81 -25.37 24.48
CA GLN A 44 19.77 -26.29 24.06
C GLN A 44 18.82 -26.65 25.21
N GLY A 45 19.02 -26.08 26.41
CA GLY A 45 18.22 -26.33 27.59
C GLY A 45 18.55 -27.64 28.30
N ARG A 46 19.68 -28.29 27.96
CA ARG A 46 20.13 -29.51 28.63
C ARG A 46 20.90 -29.14 29.89
N PRO A 47 20.71 -29.86 31.01
CA PRO A 47 21.44 -29.58 32.24
C PRO A 47 22.93 -29.81 32.05
N VAL A 48 23.76 -28.90 32.55
CA VAL A 48 25.22 -29.07 32.60
C VAL A 48 25.66 -29.57 33.96
N SER A 49 26.73 -30.36 33.99
CA SER A 49 27.28 -30.94 35.23
C SER A 49 28.00 -29.93 36.12
N ASN A 50 28.44 -28.80 35.56
CA ASN A 50 29.10 -27.72 36.30
C ASN A 50 28.54 -26.37 35.85
N ILE A 51 28.05 -25.56 36.80
CA ILE A 51 27.41 -24.27 36.53
C ILE A 51 28.38 -23.23 35.93
N SER A 52 29.68 -23.38 36.17
CA SER A 52 30.71 -22.53 35.55
C SER A 52 30.82 -22.73 34.03
N LEU A 53 30.36 -23.89 33.52
CA LEU A 53 30.29 -24.21 32.09
C LEU A 53 28.90 -23.94 31.51
N ALA A 54 27.94 -23.47 32.32
CA ALA A 54 26.59 -23.17 31.87
C ALA A 54 26.63 -21.96 30.93
N THR A 55 26.05 -22.13 29.74
CA THR A 55 25.87 -21.03 28.77
C THR A 55 24.47 -20.43 28.88
N ALA A 56 23.57 -21.06 29.64
CA ALA A 56 22.23 -20.60 29.95
C ALA A 56 21.79 -21.04 31.37
N ILE A 57 20.70 -20.47 31.88
CA ILE A 57 20.09 -20.87 33.16
C ILE A 57 18.58 -21.02 32.99
N THR A 58 17.94 -21.84 33.85
CA THR A 58 16.48 -21.93 33.90
C THR A 58 15.86 -20.63 34.43
N TYR A 59 14.63 -20.35 34.00
CA TYR A 59 13.88 -19.18 34.46
C TYR A 59 13.69 -19.19 35.99
N ASP A 60 13.39 -20.34 36.57
CA ASP A 60 13.22 -20.47 38.02
C ASP A 60 14.50 -20.09 38.79
N LEU A 61 15.67 -20.53 38.31
CA LEU A 61 16.96 -20.14 38.89
C LEU A 61 17.21 -18.63 38.72
N CYS A 62 16.87 -18.06 37.56
CA CYS A 62 16.99 -16.62 37.32
C CYS A 62 16.12 -15.80 38.28
N VAL A 63 14.88 -16.22 38.55
CA VAL A 63 13.97 -15.51 39.47
C VAL A 63 14.45 -15.64 40.92
N VAL A 64 14.97 -16.80 41.32
CA VAL A 64 15.51 -17.01 42.67
C VAL A 64 16.79 -16.20 42.88
N ALA A 65 17.69 -16.18 41.89
CA ALA A 65 18.98 -15.51 42.01
C ALA A 65 18.89 -13.99 41.80
N CYS A 66 18.15 -13.55 40.77
CA CYS A 66 18.13 -12.15 40.33
C CYS A 66 16.82 -11.42 40.68
N GLY A 67 15.77 -12.12 41.09
CA GLY A 67 14.44 -11.56 41.28
C GLY A 67 13.66 -11.36 39.97
N SER A 68 12.48 -10.76 40.06
CA SER A 68 11.55 -10.53 38.94
C SER A 68 11.57 -9.09 38.38
N GLY A 69 12.50 -8.27 38.88
CA GLY A 69 12.68 -6.88 38.47
C GLY A 69 13.32 -6.74 37.08
N SER A 70 13.27 -5.52 36.53
CA SER A 70 13.93 -5.17 35.28
C SER A 70 15.35 -4.62 35.52
N GLU A 71 16.11 -4.47 34.43
CA GLU A 71 17.32 -3.66 34.44
C GLU A 71 17.01 -2.18 34.73
N PRO A 72 17.96 -1.46 35.36
CA PRO A 72 17.83 -0.02 35.54
C PRO A 72 17.84 0.68 34.19
N PHE A 73 17.01 1.72 34.06
CA PHE A 73 17.01 2.59 32.89
C PHE A 73 18.37 3.30 32.73
N VAL A 74 18.99 3.17 31.55
CA VAL A 74 20.24 3.87 31.21
C VAL A 74 19.99 4.82 30.04
N TRP A 75 20.02 6.14 30.32
CA TRP A 75 19.74 7.18 29.32
C TRP A 75 20.63 7.10 28.09
N ASN A 76 21.93 6.82 28.26
CA ASN A 76 22.87 6.73 27.15
C ASN A 76 22.49 5.60 26.17
N ILE A 77 22.12 4.42 26.70
CA ILE A 77 21.67 3.28 25.88
C ILE A 77 20.36 3.64 25.18
N PHE A 78 19.38 4.15 25.92
CA PHE A 78 18.09 4.57 25.37
C PHE A 78 18.25 5.56 24.21
N SER A 79 19.00 6.64 24.42
CA SER A 79 19.18 7.71 23.43
C SER A 79 19.90 7.21 22.17
N GLN A 80 20.92 6.36 22.33
CA GLN A 80 21.64 5.75 21.21
C GLN A 80 20.71 4.83 20.40
N GLN A 81 19.99 3.92 21.06
CA GLN A 81 19.12 2.96 20.37
C GLN A 81 17.93 3.66 19.70
N PHE A 82 17.31 4.62 20.37
CA PHE A 82 16.22 5.42 19.80
C PHE A 82 16.66 6.18 18.55
N SER A 83 17.82 6.85 18.62
CA SER A 83 18.33 7.68 17.52
C SER A 83 18.78 6.84 16.33
N ALA A 84 19.28 5.63 16.56
CA ALA A 84 19.75 4.74 15.51
C ALA A 84 18.61 3.96 14.82
N TRP A 85 17.65 3.44 15.61
CA TRP A 85 16.71 2.43 15.12
C TRP A 85 15.27 2.92 14.91
N LEU A 86 14.85 4.03 15.53
CA LEU A 86 13.47 4.51 15.44
C LEU A 86 13.37 5.91 14.84
N LEU A 87 14.23 6.85 15.25
CA LEU A 87 14.16 8.25 14.83
C LEU A 87 14.20 8.45 13.31
N PRO A 88 15.06 7.75 12.51
CA PRO A 88 15.09 7.94 11.06
C PRO A 88 13.75 7.61 10.40
N TYR A 89 13.06 6.59 10.91
CA TYR A 89 11.76 6.18 10.38
C TYR A 89 10.63 7.12 10.79
N LEU A 90 10.65 7.65 12.02
CA LEU A 90 9.71 8.70 12.44
C LEU A 90 9.85 9.95 11.57
N ALA A 91 11.09 10.34 11.26
CA ALA A 91 11.36 11.44 10.35
C ALA A 91 10.81 11.15 8.94
N LEU A 92 10.96 9.92 8.43
CA LEU A 92 10.41 9.55 7.13
C LEU A 92 8.87 9.58 7.12
N VAL A 93 8.23 9.08 8.19
CA VAL A 93 6.77 9.13 8.36
C VAL A 93 6.26 10.57 8.39
N SER A 94 6.93 11.47 9.11
CA SER A 94 6.54 12.89 9.17
C SER A 94 6.65 13.63 7.83
N GLN A 95 7.44 13.07 6.90
CA GLN A 95 7.69 13.66 5.60
C GLN A 95 6.85 13.03 4.48
N LEU A 96 6.01 12.04 4.81
CA LEU A 96 5.03 11.51 3.89
C LEU A 96 4.03 12.62 3.56
N PRO A 97 3.95 13.09 2.30
CA PRO A 97 2.91 14.02 1.93
C PRO A 97 1.61 13.23 1.85
N PHE A 98 0.83 13.33 2.90
CA PHE A 98 -0.52 12.78 2.92
C PHE A 98 -1.38 13.68 2.05
N GLY A 99 -1.76 13.17 0.89
CA GLY A 99 -2.52 13.89 -0.14
C GLY A 99 -4.02 13.91 0.11
N ALA A 100 -4.47 13.83 1.36
CA ALA A 100 -5.89 13.75 1.68
C ALA A 100 -6.54 15.13 1.79
N ASN A 101 -7.87 15.16 1.72
CA ASN A 101 -8.65 16.39 1.62
C ASN A 101 -8.54 17.28 2.87
N ASN A 102 -8.33 16.69 4.05
CA ASN A 102 -8.28 17.36 5.34
C ASN A 102 -7.13 16.83 6.22
N GLU A 103 -6.70 17.63 7.21
CA GLU A 103 -5.61 17.26 8.14
C GLU A 103 -5.87 15.96 8.92
N LEU A 104 -7.12 15.67 9.27
CA LEU A 104 -7.49 14.43 9.95
C LEU A 104 -7.34 13.19 9.05
N ASP A 105 -7.62 13.32 7.77
CA ASP A 105 -7.46 12.24 6.81
C ASP A 105 -5.97 11.97 6.54
N ASN A 106 -5.16 13.01 6.65
CA ASN A 106 -3.70 12.89 6.62
C ASN A 106 -3.15 12.12 7.83
N LEU A 107 -3.62 12.46 9.03
CA LEU A 107 -3.28 11.72 10.24
C LEU A 107 -3.76 10.26 10.17
N LEU A 108 -4.96 10.02 9.66
CA LEU A 108 -5.48 8.67 9.50
C LEU A 108 -4.67 7.86 8.47
N SER A 109 -4.26 8.48 7.37
CA SER A 109 -3.38 7.86 6.36
C SER A 109 -2.02 7.47 6.96
N MET A 110 -1.47 8.33 7.82
CA MET A 110 -0.25 8.06 8.57
C MET A 110 -0.42 6.84 9.48
N LEU A 111 -1.48 6.83 10.29
CA LEU A 111 -1.79 5.72 11.19
C LEU A 111 -2.06 4.43 10.42
N LEU A 112 -2.78 4.47 9.29
CA LEU A 112 -2.98 3.30 8.43
C LEU A 112 -1.66 2.76 7.89
N THR A 113 -0.74 3.64 7.51
CA THR A 113 0.58 3.24 7.01
C THR A 113 1.34 2.56 8.14
N VAL A 114 1.61 3.26 9.24
CA VAL A 114 2.42 2.74 10.36
C VAL A 114 1.77 1.55 11.07
N GLY A 115 0.45 1.59 11.25
CA GLY A 115 -0.32 0.57 11.96
C GLY A 115 -0.64 -0.67 11.12
N SER A 116 -0.54 -0.58 9.78
CA SER A 116 -0.71 -1.73 8.90
C SER A 116 0.24 -1.73 7.70
N PRO A 117 1.49 -2.19 7.89
CA PRO A 117 2.41 -2.55 6.81
C PRO A 117 1.76 -3.37 5.70
N THR A 118 0.96 -4.38 6.08
CA THR A 118 0.30 -5.27 5.13
C THR A 118 -0.61 -4.50 4.19
N LEU A 119 -1.40 -3.56 4.71
CA LEU A 119 -2.30 -2.75 3.89
C LEU A 119 -1.52 -1.81 2.96
N ALA A 120 -0.49 -1.15 3.47
CA ALA A 120 0.34 -0.24 2.69
C ALA A 120 1.03 -0.97 1.53
N ALA A 121 1.67 -2.11 1.81
CA ALA A 121 2.33 -2.95 0.82
C ALA A 121 1.33 -3.51 -0.20
N TYR A 122 0.15 -3.94 0.26
CA TYR A 122 -0.92 -4.44 -0.61
C TYR A 122 -1.43 -3.37 -1.58
N SER A 123 -1.73 -2.17 -1.08
CA SER A 123 -2.21 -1.06 -1.90
C SER A 123 -1.20 -0.64 -2.96
N LEU A 124 0.10 -0.60 -2.62
CA LEU A 124 1.17 -0.32 -3.57
C LEU A 124 1.35 -1.44 -4.61
N ALA A 125 1.38 -2.71 -4.16
CA ALA A 125 1.49 -3.85 -5.08
C ALA A 125 0.32 -3.88 -6.07
N LEU A 126 -0.90 -3.62 -5.59
CA LEU A 126 -2.06 -3.45 -6.46
C LEU A 126 -1.90 -2.30 -7.44
N THR A 127 -1.29 -1.18 -7.06
CA THR A 127 -1.04 -0.06 -7.98
C THR A 127 -0.20 -0.50 -9.16
N VAL A 128 0.95 -1.10 -8.89
CA VAL A 128 1.87 -1.57 -9.93
C VAL A 128 1.23 -2.65 -10.81
N LEU A 129 0.51 -3.61 -10.21
CA LEU A 129 -0.17 -4.67 -10.96
C LEU A 129 -1.31 -4.13 -11.84
N ASN A 130 -2.00 -3.09 -11.38
CA ASN A 130 -3.06 -2.44 -12.14
C ASN A 130 -2.52 -1.70 -13.36
N GLU A 131 -1.41 -0.97 -13.21
CA GLU A 131 -0.69 -0.32 -14.32
C GLU A 131 -0.27 -1.34 -15.37
N HIS A 132 0.36 -2.44 -14.95
CA HIS A 132 0.79 -3.50 -15.85
C HIS A 132 -0.40 -4.15 -16.57
N TRP A 133 -1.48 -4.44 -15.84
CA TRP A 133 -2.67 -5.04 -16.40
C TRP A 133 -3.34 -4.16 -17.45
N ILE A 134 -3.51 -2.85 -17.21
CA ILE A 134 -4.17 -1.97 -18.18
C ILE A 134 -3.34 -1.83 -19.46
N ALA A 135 -2.02 -1.72 -19.37
CA ALA A 135 -1.15 -1.66 -20.53
C ALA A 135 -1.25 -2.94 -21.39
N GLN A 136 -1.19 -4.11 -20.75
CA GLN A 136 -1.41 -5.39 -21.44
C GLN A 136 -2.82 -5.49 -22.03
N ARG A 137 -3.83 -5.04 -21.29
CA ARG A 137 -5.24 -5.11 -21.71
C ARG A 137 -5.51 -4.32 -22.99
N PHE A 138 -4.89 -3.15 -23.14
CA PHE A 138 -5.06 -2.28 -24.32
C PHE A 138 -4.05 -2.56 -25.45
N SER A 139 -3.04 -3.41 -25.23
CA SER A 139 -1.94 -3.69 -26.18
C SER A 139 -2.39 -4.09 -27.60
N ALA A 140 -3.50 -4.83 -27.71
CA ALA A 140 -4.02 -5.32 -29.00
C ALA A 140 -4.95 -4.33 -29.72
N LEU A 141 -5.16 -3.14 -29.16
CA LEU A 141 -6.04 -2.13 -29.71
C LEU A 141 -5.29 -1.17 -30.63
N SER A 142 -5.81 -1.03 -31.85
CA SER A 142 -5.30 -0.12 -32.87
C SER A 142 -6.36 0.93 -33.19
N TYR A 143 -6.43 1.99 -32.39
CA TYR A 143 -7.31 3.14 -32.60
C TYR A 143 -6.63 4.42 -32.08
N PRO A 144 -6.93 5.62 -32.64
CA PRO A 144 -6.38 6.87 -32.12
C PRO A 144 -6.59 7.04 -30.61
N ASN A 145 -5.65 7.70 -29.93
CA ASN A 145 -5.64 8.00 -28.48
C ASN A 145 -5.60 6.81 -27.51
N VAL A 146 -5.51 5.55 -27.97
CA VAL A 146 -5.40 4.38 -27.08
C VAL A 146 -4.26 4.54 -26.07
N ARG A 147 -3.08 4.98 -26.52
CA ARG A 147 -1.92 5.21 -25.67
C ARG A 147 -2.17 6.30 -24.62
N ASN A 148 -2.76 7.43 -25.03
CA ASN A 148 -3.06 8.54 -24.13
C ASN A 148 -4.12 8.13 -23.10
N ALA A 149 -5.16 7.39 -23.53
CA ALA A 149 -6.18 6.87 -22.64
C ALA A 149 -5.60 5.93 -21.57
N VAL A 150 -4.67 5.03 -21.92
CA VAL A 150 -3.98 4.19 -20.94
C VAL A 150 -3.22 5.04 -19.91
N LYS A 151 -2.46 6.03 -20.35
CA LYS A 151 -1.73 6.94 -19.44
C LYS A 151 -2.66 7.74 -18.53
N VAL A 152 -3.76 8.28 -19.08
CA VAL A 152 -4.78 8.99 -18.30
C VAL A 152 -5.38 8.06 -17.24
N LEU A 153 -5.78 6.83 -17.60
CA LEU A 153 -6.40 5.90 -16.68
C LEU A 153 -5.43 5.42 -15.57
N ILE A 154 -4.14 5.28 -15.90
CA ILE A 154 -3.06 5.05 -14.92
C ILE A 154 -2.96 6.24 -13.95
N GLY A 155 -2.84 7.46 -14.48
CA GLY A 155 -2.73 8.68 -13.66
C GLY A 155 -3.94 8.93 -12.76
N LEU A 156 -5.13 8.48 -13.17
CA LEU A 156 -6.37 8.60 -12.40
C LEU A 156 -6.62 7.45 -11.42
N GLN A 157 -5.73 6.46 -11.31
CA GLN A 157 -5.94 5.30 -10.44
C GLN A 157 -6.08 5.67 -8.96
N GLN A 158 -5.37 6.70 -8.50
CA GLN A 158 -5.45 7.16 -7.10
C GLN A 158 -6.63 8.08 -6.82
N SER A 159 -7.50 8.32 -7.80
CA SER A 159 -8.66 9.20 -7.70
C SER A 159 -9.98 8.43 -7.77
N PRO A 160 -11.09 8.97 -7.22
CA PRO A 160 -12.42 8.38 -7.32
C PRO A 160 -12.99 8.51 -8.74
N LEU A 161 -12.42 7.77 -9.68
CA LEU A 161 -12.72 7.81 -11.12
C LEU A 161 -14.08 7.18 -11.42
N HIS A 162 -14.96 7.96 -12.05
CA HIS A 162 -16.19 7.47 -12.66
C HIS A 162 -16.21 7.73 -14.16
N VAL A 163 -16.73 6.73 -14.88
CA VAL A 163 -16.92 6.79 -16.33
C VAL A 163 -18.41 6.68 -16.63
N ASN A 164 -18.97 7.71 -17.25
CA ASN A 164 -20.35 7.73 -17.71
C ASN A 164 -20.44 7.28 -19.17
N ALA A 165 -21.02 6.10 -19.38
CA ALA A 165 -21.24 5.54 -20.71
C ALA A 165 -22.58 5.96 -21.35
N ASP A 166 -23.45 6.64 -20.59
CA ASP A 166 -24.77 7.05 -21.05
C ASP A 166 -24.70 8.22 -22.04
N ASP A 167 -25.82 8.47 -22.72
CA ASP A 167 -26.04 9.65 -23.59
C ASP A 167 -24.98 9.85 -24.69
N SER A 168 -24.32 8.77 -25.12
CA SER A 168 -23.19 8.78 -26.07
C SER A 168 -21.96 9.57 -25.60
N LEU A 169 -21.86 9.93 -24.31
CA LEU A 169 -20.77 10.74 -23.78
C LEU A 169 -19.42 10.04 -23.95
N LEU A 170 -19.30 8.82 -23.43
CA LEU A 170 -18.08 8.02 -23.59
C LEU A 170 -17.82 7.66 -25.06
N ALA A 171 -18.88 7.32 -25.80
CA ALA A 171 -18.79 6.99 -27.22
C ALA A 171 -18.19 8.14 -28.02
N SER A 172 -18.70 9.36 -27.79
CA SER A 172 -18.21 10.58 -28.44
C SER A 172 -16.77 10.91 -28.03
N LEU A 173 -16.43 10.74 -26.75
CA LEU A 173 -15.08 10.99 -26.24
C LEU A 173 -14.03 10.08 -26.91
N VAL A 174 -14.39 8.83 -27.19
CA VAL A 174 -13.51 7.84 -27.81
C VAL A 174 -13.46 7.97 -29.32
N VAL A 175 -14.62 8.13 -29.97
CA VAL A 175 -14.75 8.03 -31.43
C VAL A 175 -14.39 9.35 -32.12
N LEU A 176 -14.95 10.48 -31.67
CA LEU A 176 -14.84 11.74 -32.41
C LEU A 176 -13.40 12.26 -32.45
N HIS A 177 -12.95 12.64 -33.65
CA HIS A 177 -11.62 13.23 -33.84
C HIS A 177 -11.47 14.60 -33.14
N ALA A 178 -12.57 15.33 -32.92
CA ALA A 178 -12.57 16.57 -32.13
C ALA A 178 -12.05 16.39 -30.69
N ASN A 179 -12.09 15.17 -30.17
CA ASN A 179 -11.59 14.81 -28.84
C ASN A 179 -10.13 14.34 -28.82
N ASP A 180 -9.40 14.39 -29.94
CA ASP A 180 -7.98 14.00 -29.96
C ASP A 180 -7.14 14.91 -29.05
N ASN A 181 -7.42 16.23 -29.07
CA ASN A 181 -6.76 17.18 -28.17
C ASN A 181 -7.16 17.00 -26.70
N TYR A 182 -8.37 16.50 -26.41
CA TYR A 182 -8.79 16.20 -25.04
C TYR A 182 -7.86 15.18 -24.38
N TRP A 183 -7.59 14.07 -25.08
CA TRP A 183 -6.76 12.99 -24.53
C TRP A 183 -5.30 13.42 -24.36
N GLY A 184 -4.75 14.16 -25.33
CA GLY A 184 -3.40 14.74 -25.21
C GLY A 184 -3.29 15.74 -24.07
N THR A 185 -4.23 16.68 -23.98
CA THR A 185 -4.24 17.70 -22.91
C THR A 185 -4.38 17.07 -21.53
N LEU A 186 -5.29 16.10 -21.36
CA LEU A 186 -5.48 15.44 -20.07
C LEU A 186 -4.24 14.60 -19.70
N GLU A 187 -3.63 13.92 -20.68
CA GLU A 187 -2.35 13.25 -20.46
C GLU A 187 -1.29 14.26 -20.00
N ASP A 188 -1.08 15.37 -20.71
CA ASP A 188 -0.05 16.36 -20.35
C ASP A 188 -0.29 16.97 -18.97
N LEU A 189 -1.55 17.22 -18.59
CA LEU A 189 -1.91 17.74 -17.28
C LEU A 189 -1.68 16.73 -16.14
N LEU A 190 -1.83 15.43 -16.42
CA LEU A 190 -1.60 14.34 -15.47
C LEU A 190 -0.13 13.85 -15.48
N ASN A 191 0.56 13.97 -16.60
CA ASN A 191 1.97 13.65 -16.82
C ASN A 191 2.87 14.75 -16.26
N TYR A 192 2.58 15.15 -15.03
CA TYR A 192 3.58 15.82 -14.24
C TYR A 192 4.57 14.74 -13.83
N VAL A 193 5.81 14.86 -14.30
CA VAL A 193 6.93 14.15 -13.70
C VAL A 193 6.78 14.35 -12.21
N GLN A 194 6.51 13.25 -11.51
CA GLN A 194 6.55 13.17 -10.05
C GLN A 194 7.98 13.51 -9.65
N THR A 195 8.31 14.80 -9.67
CA THR A 195 9.53 15.35 -9.13
C THR A 195 9.34 15.18 -7.65
N TRP A 196 9.76 14.00 -7.19
CA TRP A 196 10.15 13.81 -5.82
C TRP A 196 10.75 15.12 -5.33
N SER A 197 10.18 15.71 -4.28
CA SER A 197 10.82 16.89 -3.71
C SER A 197 12.26 16.48 -3.37
N ILE A 198 13.24 17.33 -3.68
CA ILE A 198 14.65 17.03 -3.38
C ILE A 198 14.80 16.64 -1.89
N ALA A 199 13.99 17.25 -1.02
CA ALA A 199 13.87 16.89 0.39
C ALA A 199 13.40 15.45 0.61
N SER A 200 12.36 14.98 -0.09
CA SER A 200 11.88 13.60 0.02
C SER A 200 12.95 12.58 -0.42
N VAL A 201 13.66 12.84 -1.52
CA VAL A 201 14.76 11.98 -1.98
C VAL A 201 15.91 11.97 -0.97
N ALA A 202 16.33 13.14 -0.52
CA ALA A 202 17.41 13.28 0.44
C ALA A 202 17.10 12.55 1.74
N SER A 203 15.87 12.63 2.24
CA SER A 203 15.47 11.96 3.47
C SER A 203 15.42 10.44 3.35
N ILE A 204 14.95 9.90 2.22
CA ILE A 204 15.07 8.45 1.96
C ILE A 204 16.54 8.05 1.96
N LEU A 205 17.40 8.79 1.25
CA LEU A 205 18.82 8.51 1.20
C LEU A 205 19.45 8.54 2.60
N TRP A 206 19.08 9.51 3.44
CA TRP A 206 19.54 9.59 4.82
C TRP A 206 19.10 8.40 5.65
N VAL A 207 17.86 7.94 5.51
CA VAL A 207 17.36 6.74 6.21
C VAL A 207 18.11 5.49 5.76
N ILE A 208 18.37 5.33 4.45
CA ILE A 208 19.15 4.22 3.91
C ILE A 208 20.58 4.23 4.45
N LEU A 209 21.24 5.40 4.43
CA LEU A 209 22.60 5.54 4.95
C LEU A 209 22.66 5.30 6.46
N ALA A 210 21.71 5.86 7.23
CA ALA A 210 21.62 5.64 8.67
C ALA A 210 21.41 4.16 8.99
N TYR A 211 20.52 3.47 8.27
CA TYR A 211 20.31 2.04 8.44
C TYR A 211 21.57 1.24 8.09
N ALA A 212 22.21 1.54 6.95
CA ALA A 212 23.43 0.84 6.53
C ALA A 212 24.56 1.00 7.55
N PHE A 213 24.82 2.22 8.04
CA PHE A 213 25.83 2.45 9.06
C PHE A 213 25.49 1.77 10.38
N THR A 214 24.23 1.79 10.80
CA THR A 214 23.79 1.12 12.03
C THR A 214 23.96 -0.40 11.95
N VAL A 215 23.65 -0.99 10.78
CA VAL A 215 23.86 -2.42 10.53
C VAL A 215 25.36 -2.76 10.49
N ILE A 216 26.19 -1.94 9.82
CA ILE A 216 27.65 -2.13 9.79
C ILE A 216 28.26 -2.06 11.19
N ASP A 217 27.88 -1.07 12.00
CA ASP A 217 28.35 -0.91 13.38
C ASP A 217 27.96 -2.10 14.26
N SER A 218 26.73 -2.59 14.11
CA SER A 218 26.25 -3.83 14.73
C SER A 218 27.10 -5.04 14.34
N PHE A 219 27.53 -5.17 13.08
CA PHE A 219 28.43 -6.25 12.65
C PHE A 219 29.87 -6.08 13.16
N LEU A 220 30.41 -4.87 13.16
CA LEU A 220 31.77 -4.61 13.64
C LEU A 220 31.90 -4.85 15.15
N SER A 221 30.85 -4.55 15.92
CA SER A 221 30.80 -4.80 17.36
C SER A 221 30.70 -6.30 17.68
N VAL A 222 29.95 -7.09 16.89
CA VAL A 222 29.93 -8.57 16.97
C VAL A 222 31.33 -9.15 16.87
N VAL A 223 32.08 -8.74 15.85
CA VAL A 223 33.41 -9.29 15.55
C VAL A 223 34.45 -8.87 16.60
N LYS A 224 34.31 -7.66 17.17
CA LYS A 224 35.33 -7.08 18.06
C LYS A 224 35.13 -7.36 19.54
N TYR A 225 33.90 -7.35 20.04
CA TYR A 225 33.66 -7.26 21.50
C TYR A 225 32.85 -8.42 22.08
N SER A 226 32.27 -9.31 21.27
CA SER A 226 31.41 -10.44 21.73
C SER A 226 30.25 -10.05 22.67
N THR A 227 30.01 -8.75 22.88
CA THR A 227 28.94 -8.16 23.67
C THR A 227 28.03 -7.38 22.73
N LEU A 228 26.93 -7.99 22.31
CA LEU A 228 25.85 -7.28 21.61
C LEU A 228 24.77 -6.96 22.62
N ASN A 229 24.47 -5.67 22.79
CA ASN A 229 23.20 -5.25 23.37
C ASN A 229 22.13 -5.38 22.26
N SER A 230 21.32 -6.43 22.31
CA SER A 230 20.37 -6.81 21.24
C SER A 230 19.13 -5.89 21.18
N ASN A 231 19.12 -4.80 21.93
CA ASN A 231 17.92 -4.01 22.19
C ASN A 231 17.36 -3.21 21.00
N GLY A 232 18.16 -2.82 19.99
CA GLY A 232 17.66 -1.96 18.89
C GLY A 232 17.34 -2.68 17.59
N GLN A 233 18.00 -3.79 17.37
CA GLN A 233 18.21 -4.42 16.07
C GLN A 233 16.91 -4.90 15.40
N ALA A 234 16.01 -5.51 16.17
CA ALA A 234 14.73 -5.99 15.65
C ALA A 234 13.80 -4.85 15.19
N VAL A 235 13.88 -3.65 15.81
CA VAL A 235 13.09 -2.47 15.42
C VAL A 235 13.45 -2.00 14.01
N GLY A 236 14.75 -2.00 13.70
CA GLY A 236 15.24 -1.61 12.37
C GLY A 236 14.68 -2.47 11.24
N SER A 237 14.42 -3.76 11.49
CA SER A 237 13.90 -4.69 10.48
C SER A 237 12.43 -4.43 10.18
N ILE A 238 11.65 -4.00 11.17
CA ILE A 238 10.20 -3.80 11.05
C ILE A 238 9.85 -2.63 10.12
N LEU A 239 10.70 -1.61 10.01
CA LEU A 239 10.37 -0.37 9.30
C LEU A 239 10.99 -0.25 7.89
N LEU A 240 11.71 -1.29 7.44
CA LEU A 240 12.38 -1.33 6.12
C LEU A 240 11.44 -1.22 4.91
N TRP A 241 10.15 -1.44 5.09
CA TRP A 241 9.16 -1.41 4.00
C TRP A 241 8.58 0.00 3.77
N LEU A 242 8.91 0.99 4.59
CA LEU A 242 8.28 2.30 4.54
C LEU A 242 8.68 3.05 3.25
N LEU A 243 7.73 3.18 2.32
CA LEU A 243 7.91 3.89 1.06
C LEU A 243 7.08 5.19 1.04
N PRO A 244 7.71 6.35 0.83
CA PRO A 244 6.98 7.59 0.59
C PRO A 244 6.29 7.59 -0.77
N ILE A 245 4.96 7.65 -0.76
CA ILE A 245 4.15 7.80 -1.98
C ILE A 245 3.36 9.10 -1.87
N VAL A 246 3.55 9.97 -2.86
CA VAL A 246 2.94 11.30 -2.95
C VAL A 246 1.74 11.24 -3.89
N CYS A 247 0.62 11.84 -3.52
CA CYS A 247 -0.51 12.10 -4.43
C CYS A 247 -1.04 13.51 -4.18
N ASP A 248 -1.29 14.27 -5.24
CA ASP A 248 -1.84 15.64 -5.16
C ASP A 248 -3.27 15.65 -5.73
N HIS A 249 -4.26 15.55 -4.84
CA HIS A 249 -5.66 15.42 -5.24
C HIS A 249 -6.22 16.67 -5.93
N GLU A 250 -5.93 17.86 -5.38
CA GLU A 250 -6.48 19.12 -5.89
C GLU A 250 -6.03 19.35 -7.33
N ARG A 251 -4.76 19.04 -7.61
CA ARG A 251 -4.22 19.14 -8.95
C ARG A 251 -4.85 18.15 -9.91
N VAL A 252 -5.05 16.89 -9.50
CA VAL A 252 -5.71 15.89 -10.34
C VAL A 252 -7.16 16.29 -10.63
N HIS A 253 -7.85 16.86 -9.65
CA HIS A 253 -9.20 17.39 -9.83
C HIS A 253 -9.25 18.52 -10.86
N GLN A 254 -8.35 19.50 -10.72
CA GLN A 254 -8.24 20.61 -11.66
C GLN A 254 -7.83 20.15 -13.07
N ALA A 255 -6.98 19.13 -13.19
CA ALA A 255 -6.59 18.54 -14.47
C ALA A 255 -7.80 17.96 -15.22
N VAL A 256 -8.60 17.14 -14.54
CA VAL A 256 -9.82 16.55 -15.10
C VAL A 256 -10.86 17.64 -15.44
N GLU A 257 -11.04 18.63 -14.57
CA GLU A 257 -11.99 19.72 -14.83
C GLU A 257 -11.58 20.57 -16.04
N ARG A 258 -10.28 20.90 -16.18
CA ARG A 258 -9.77 21.66 -17.32
C ARG A 258 -9.93 20.88 -18.63
N ALA A 259 -9.59 19.60 -18.65
CA ALA A 259 -9.79 18.77 -19.85
C ALA A 259 -11.28 18.67 -20.22
N ASN A 260 -12.17 18.54 -19.23
CA ASN A 260 -13.61 18.45 -19.46
C ASN A 260 -14.24 19.73 -20.06
N LYS A 261 -13.53 20.86 -20.11
CA LYS A 261 -13.98 22.09 -20.81
C LYS A 261 -13.81 22.02 -22.33
N ILE A 262 -12.92 21.15 -22.82
CA ILE A 262 -12.64 21.01 -24.26
C ILE A 262 -13.18 19.69 -24.83
N ALA A 263 -14.02 18.97 -24.08
CA ALA A 263 -14.65 17.74 -24.53
C ALA A 263 -15.83 18.03 -25.48
N TYR A 264 -15.92 17.29 -26.57
CA TYR A 264 -16.98 17.36 -27.57
C TYR A 264 -17.87 16.12 -27.55
N VAL A 265 -19.15 16.32 -27.89
CA VAL A 265 -20.18 15.28 -28.03
C VAL A 265 -20.85 15.41 -29.40
N ALA A 266 -21.24 14.29 -29.99
CA ALA A 266 -21.97 14.30 -31.25
C ALA A 266 -23.36 14.91 -31.08
N SER A 267 -23.76 15.80 -31.99
CA SER A 267 -25.13 16.33 -32.00
C SER A 267 -26.06 15.47 -32.85
N PRO A 268 -27.39 15.62 -32.72
CA PRO A 268 -28.34 14.97 -33.62
C PRO A 268 -28.13 15.33 -35.10
N SER A 269 -27.57 16.51 -35.39
CA SER A 269 -27.29 16.98 -36.75
C SER A 269 -25.95 16.48 -37.32
N GLY A 270 -25.17 15.70 -36.57
CA GLY A 270 -23.87 15.17 -37.02
C GLY A 270 -22.66 16.06 -36.73
N GLU A 271 -22.86 17.33 -36.40
CA GLU A 271 -21.78 18.25 -36.06
C GLU A 271 -21.36 18.09 -34.58
N PRO A 272 -20.06 17.94 -34.26
CA PRO A 272 -19.60 17.92 -32.88
C PRO A 272 -19.88 19.25 -32.16
N ARG A 273 -20.41 19.19 -30.94
CA ARG A 273 -20.60 20.37 -30.06
C ARG A 273 -19.93 20.15 -28.72
N LEU A 274 -19.66 21.24 -27.99
CA LEU A 274 -19.05 21.13 -26.67
C LEU A 274 -19.98 20.38 -25.70
N ALA A 275 -19.42 19.43 -24.96
CA ALA A 275 -20.16 18.62 -23.99
C ALA A 275 -20.84 19.48 -22.92
N SER A 276 -20.23 20.61 -22.58
CA SER A 276 -20.73 21.57 -21.59
C SER A 276 -22.00 22.32 -22.02
N GLU A 277 -22.26 22.41 -23.32
CA GLU A 277 -23.45 23.09 -23.84
C GLU A 277 -24.69 22.18 -23.81
N LEU A 278 -24.48 20.88 -23.95
CA LEU A 278 -25.57 19.89 -24.10
C LEU A 278 -25.86 19.13 -22.82
N PHE A 279 -24.84 18.87 -21.99
CA PHE A 279 -24.97 18.01 -20.81
C PHE A 279 -24.33 18.65 -19.58
N THR A 280 -24.91 18.41 -18.41
CA THR A 280 -24.32 18.77 -17.12
C THR A 280 -23.26 17.76 -16.68
N LYS A 281 -23.42 16.50 -17.08
CA LYS A 281 -22.48 15.40 -16.79
C LYS A 281 -21.33 15.37 -17.79
N ARG A 282 -20.25 14.68 -17.42
CA ARG A 282 -19.07 14.46 -18.27
C ARG A 282 -18.81 12.96 -18.40
N ALA A 283 -18.18 12.56 -19.51
CA ALA A 283 -17.83 11.16 -19.77
C ALA A 283 -16.84 10.61 -18.72
N ILE A 284 -15.84 11.39 -18.35
CA ILE A 284 -14.88 11.09 -17.27
C ILE A 284 -15.01 12.18 -16.22
N TYR A 285 -15.21 11.79 -14.96
CA TYR A 285 -15.25 12.74 -13.85
C TYR A 285 -14.78 12.07 -12.55
N LEU A 286 -14.40 12.91 -11.59
CA LEU A 286 -14.06 12.48 -10.24
C LEU A 286 -15.24 12.74 -9.32
N SER A 287 -15.70 11.71 -8.61
CA SER A 287 -16.81 11.86 -7.66
C SER A 287 -16.42 12.77 -6.51
N LYS A 288 -17.31 13.71 -6.16
CA LYS A 288 -17.22 14.49 -4.91
C LYS A 288 -18.05 13.76 -3.87
N GLY A 289 -17.40 13.21 -2.85
CA GLY A 289 -18.01 12.26 -1.93
C GLY A 289 -19.11 12.85 -1.06
N THR A 290 -20.30 12.23 -1.13
CA THR A 290 -21.37 12.40 -0.14
C THR A 290 -21.95 11.03 0.19
N GLY A 291 -21.33 10.30 1.12
CA GLY A 291 -21.85 9.02 1.61
C GLY A 291 -20.87 8.22 2.47
N ASP A 292 -21.37 7.55 3.51
CA ASP A 292 -20.56 6.81 4.49
C ASP A 292 -19.89 5.53 3.92
N VAL A 293 -20.48 4.90 2.88
CA VAL A 293 -20.04 3.59 2.36
C VAL A 293 -18.79 3.68 1.49
N HIS A 294 -18.63 4.78 0.76
CA HIS A 294 -17.54 4.97 -0.18
C HIS A 294 -16.50 5.97 0.36
N CYS A 295 -16.49 6.22 1.67
CA CYS A 295 -15.61 7.23 2.28
C CYS A 295 -14.13 6.99 1.90
N ASP A 296 -13.65 5.75 2.06
CA ASP A 296 -12.28 5.36 1.73
C ASP A 296 -11.95 5.49 0.23
N GLU A 297 -12.93 5.33 -0.67
CA GLU A 297 -12.73 5.49 -2.12
C GLU A 297 -12.41 6.93 -2.49
N HIS A 298 -12.96 7.90 -1.74
CA HIS A 298 -12.73 9.34 -1.94
C HIS A 298 -11.41 9.83 -1.32
N CYS A 299 -10.76 9.02 -0.48
CA CYS A 299 -9.47 9.36 0.12
C CYS A 299 -8.33 9.11 -0.87
N THR A 300 -7.77 10.14 -1.47
CA THR A 300 -6.73 10.06 -2.50
C THR A 300 -5.35 9.59 -2.07
N ALA A 301 -5.11 9.42 -0.76
CA ALA A 301 -3.85 8.87 -0.32
C ALA A 301 -3.65 7.45 -0.91
N PRO A 302 -2.43 7.10 -1.37
CA PRO A 302 -2.17 5.83 -2.05
C PRO A 302 -2.53 4.58 -1.24
N ILE A 303 -2.48 4.68 0.08
CA ILE A 303 -2.86 3.59 0.99
C ILE A 303 -4.31 3.15 0.80
N TYR A 304 -5.20 4.02 0.33
CA TYR A 304 -6.62 3.70 0.09
C TYR A 304 -6.89 3.04 -1.27
N ASN A 305 -5.87 2.69 -2.06
CA ASN A 305 -6.07 1.99 -3.33
C ASN A 305 -6.80 0.64 -3.15
N TYR A 306 -6.73 0.02 -1.96
CA TYR A 306 -7.55 -1.15 -1.61
C TYR A 306 -9.06 -0.91 -1.78
N ALA A 307 -9.54 0.32 -1.62
CA ALA A 307 -10.95 0.68 -1.75
C ALA A 307 -11.32 0.95 -3.22
N ARG A 308 -10.40 1.55 -4.00
CA ARG A 308 -10.65 2.03 -5.37
C ARG A 308 -10.44 0.98 -6.46
N PHE A 309 -9.64 -0.05 -6.25
CA PHE A 309 -9.20 -0.91 -7.36
C PHE A 309 -10.35 -1.58 -8.13
N LEU A 310 -11.47 -1.88 -7.48
CA LEU A 310 -12.65 -2.50 -8.09
C LEU A 310 -13.45 -1.50 -8.94
N PRO A 311 -13.95 -0.37 -8.40
CA PRO A 311 -14.65 0.62 -9.21
C PRO A 311 -13.75 1.18 -10.31
N TRP A 312 -12.46 1.38 -10.05
CA TRP A 312 -11.50 1.78 -11.08
C TRP A 312 -11.38 0.73 -12.19
N SER A 313 -11.24 -0.56 -11.86
CA SER A 313 -11.15 -1.62 -12.88
C SER A 313 -12.41 -1.71 -13.75
N LEU A 314 -13.59 -1.44 -13.18
CA LEU A 314 -14.86 -1.37 -13.92
C LEU A 314 -14.91 -0.17 -14.86
N SER A 315 -14.50 1.01 -14.37
CA SER A 315 -14.37 2.23 -15.19
C SER A 315 -13.41 2.03 -16.36
N VAL A 316 -12.26 1.39 -16.13
CA VAL A 316 -11.29 1.04 -17.17
C VAL A 316 -11.88 0.10 -18.21
N GLU A 317 -12.63 -0.93 -17.78
CA GLU A 317 -13.27 -1.85 -18.71
C GLU A 317 -14.31 -1.14 -19.59
N ASN A 318 -15.07 -0.18 -19.08
CA ASN A 318 -16.00 0.61 -19.90
C ASN A 318 -15.28 1.36 -21.03
N VAL A 319 -14.16 2.02 -20.70
CA VAL A 319 -13.31 2.72 -21.70
C VAL A 319 -12.69 1.72 -22.68
N TYR A 320 -12.19 0.59 -22.18
CA TYR A 320 -11.63 -0.49 -22.99
C TYR A 320 -12.65 -1.02 -24.01
N TYR A 321 -13.90 -1.27 -23.61
CA TYR A 321 -14.94 -1.75 -24.52
C TYR A 321 -15.20 -0.76 -25.65
N ALA A 322 -15.28 0.54 -25.34
CA ALA A 322 -15.47 1.57 -26.36
C ALA A 322 -14.31 1.59 -27.37
N PHE A 323 -13.06 1.59 -26.90
CA PHE A 323 -11.89 1.53 -27.79
C PHE A 323 -11.79 0.20 -28.55
N ARG A 324 -12.19 -0.92 -27.94
CA ARG A 324 -12.17 -2.23 -28.57
C ARG A 324 -13.13 -2.31 -29.76
N GLU A 325 -14.37 -1.89 -29.58
CA GLU A 325 -15.34 -1.87 -30.67
C GLU A 325 -14.93 -0.88 -31.77
N ALA A 326 -14.46 0.32 -31.39
CA ALA A 326 -13.95 1.31 -32.34
C ALA A 326 -12.74 0.78 -33.16
N SER A 327 -11.82 0.07 -32.50
CA SER A 327 -10.66 -0.58 -33.13
C SER A 327 -11.06 -1.77 -34.01
N LYS A 328 -12.13 -2.49 -33.67
CA LYS A 328 -12.65 -3.60 -34.49
C LYS A 328 -13.25 -3.06 -35.78
N ARG A 329 -14.11 -2.05 -35.69
CA ARG A 329 -14.76 -1.40 -36.84
C ARG A 329 -13.76 -0.72 -37.77
N SER A 330 -12.77 -0.04 -37.21
CA SER A 330 -11.72 0.59 -38.03
C SER A 330 -10.90 -0.42 -38.81
N ARG A 331 -10.60 -1.59 -38.22
CA ARG A 331 -9.92 -2.71 -38.91
C ARG A 331 -10.77 -3.35 -40.00
N SER A 332 -12.10 -3.31 -39.86
CA SER A 332 -13.04 -3.74 -40.89
C SER A 332 -13.32 -2.67 -41.96
N TYR A 333 -12.66 -1.52 -41.89
CA TYR A 333 -12.90 -0.39 -42.80
C TYR A 333 -14.35 0.11 -42.78
N GLU A 334 -15.00 0.09 -41.61
CA GLU A 334 -16.36 0.58 -41.41
C GLU A 334 -16.32 2.02 -40.83
N PRO A 335 -16.83 3.05 -41.52
CA PRO A 335 -16.92 4.41 -40.97
C PRO A 335 -18.07 4.52 -39.96
N VAL A 336 -18.03 5.57 -39.13
CA VAL A 336 -19.07 5.85 -38.13
C VAL A 336 -20.41 6.16 -38.80
N ASP A 337 -20.40 7.02 -39.81
CA ASP A 337 -21.57 7.25 -40.66
C ASP A 337 -21.62 6.16 -41.74
N PRO A 338 -22.64 5.26 -41.73
CA PRO A 338 -22.77 4.20 -42.73
C PRO A 338 -22.96 4.72 -44.17
N GLY A 339 -23.35 5.99 -44.34
CA GLY A 339 -23.50 6.62 -45.65
C GLY A 339 -22.18 7.10 -46.27
N LEU A 340 -21.07 7.07 -45.53
CA LEU A 340 -19.74 7.46 -46.01
C LEU A 340 -18.95 6.25 -46.50
N GLU A 341 -18.12 6.46 -47.52
CA GLU A 341 -17.08 5.51 -47.90
C GLU A 341 -15.86 5.66 -46.99
N TRP A 342 -15.19 4.54 -46.68
CA TRP A 342 -14.01 4.55 -45.82
C TRP A 342 -12.82 5.26 -46.49
N GLU A 343 -12.36 6.32 -45.86
CA GLU A 343 -11.16 7.04 -46.30
C GLU A 343 -9.90 6.48 -45.61
N LYS A 344 -8.85 6.22 -46.38
CA LYS A 344 -7.59 5.70 -45.82
C LYS A 344 -6.89 6.79 -44.99
N GLY A 345 -6.39 6.40 -43.83
CA GLY A 345 -5.51 7.25 -43.02
C GLY A 345 -4.22 7.61 -43.77
N VAL A 346 -3.56 8.68 -43.33
CA VAL A 346 -2.29 9.14 -43.93
C VAL A 346 -1.18 8.14 -43.57
N LYS A 347 -0.51 7.57 -44.58
CA LYS A 347 0.61 6.64 -44.36
C LYS A 347 1.75 7.33 -43.61
N GLY A 348 2.17 6.75 -42.49
CA GLY A 348 3.32 7.21 -41.70
C GLY A 348 2.97 8.12 -40.52
N ASP A 349 1.75 8.66 -40.46
CA ASP A 349 1.27 9.44 -39.31
C ASP A 349 0.49 8.54 -38.34
N ARG A 350 1.06 8.31 -37.14
CA ARG A 350 0.43 7.49 -36.10
C ARG A 350 -0.86 8.11 -35.58
N ASN A 351 -0.99 9.43 -35.60
CA ASN A 351 -2.17 10.16 -35.14
C ASN A 351 -3.30 10.15 -36.19
N MET A 352 -2.97 9.96 -37.48
CA MET A 352 -3.94 9.83 -38.57
C MET A 352 -4.12 8.39 -39.09
N ARG A 353 -3.91 7.38 -38.22
CA ARG A 353 -4.19 5.96 -38.56
C ARG A 353 -5.63 5.73 -39.04
N VAL A 354 -6.58 6.46 -38.49
CA VAL A 354 -7.98 6.50 -38.93
C VAL A 354 -8.29 7.92 -39.37
N HIS A 355 -8.75 8.09 -40.61
CA HIS A 355 -9.04 9.41 -41.15
C HIS A 355 -10.16 10.11 -40.34
N PRO A 356 -10.04 11.43 -40.04
CA PRO A 356 -11.05 12.17 -39.28
C PRO A 356 -12.47 12.05 -39.83
N ARG A 357 -12.64 11.95 -41.16
CA ARG A 357 -13.97 11.80 -41.79
C ARG A 357 -14.66 10.49 -41.44
N ASN A 358 -13.91 9.42 -41.18
CA ASN A 358 -14.49 8.14 -40.76
C ASN A 358 -14.92 8.14 -39.28
N ARG A 359 -14.56 9.19 -38.54
CA ARG A 359 -14.74 9.35 -37.09
C ARG A 359 -15.80 10.40 -36.75
N THR A 360 -16.65 10.76 -37.71
CA THR A 360 -17.70 11.77 -37.55
C THR A 360 -19.04 11.13 -37.85
N GLY A 361 -20.07 11.53 -37.12
CA GLY A 361 -21.43 11.04 -37.31
C GLY A 361 -22.38 11.66 -36.28
N SER A 362 -23.66 11.39 -36.45
CA SER A 362 -24.70 11.80 -35.51
C SER A 362 -24.59 11.07 -34.18
N LEU A 363 -25.30 11.57 -33.17
CA LEU A 363 -25.34 10.99 -31.82
C LEU A 363 -25.69 9.49 -31.82
N SER A 364 -26.65 9.07 -32.65
CA SER A 364 -27.02 7.65 -32.77
C SER A 364 -25.91 6.85 -33.45
N GLN A 365 -25.35 7.34 -34.56
CA GLN A 365 -24.28 6.67 -35.30
C GLN A 365 -23.04 6.45 -34.44
N VAL A 366 -22.61 7.47 -33.69
CA VAL A 366 -21.46 7.38 -32.78
C VAL A 366 -21.73 6.39 -31.63
N SER A 367 -22.94 6.42 -31.06
CA SER A 367 -23.34 5.46 -30.03
C SER A 367 -23.34 4.03 -30.58
N ASP A 368 -23.92 3.81 -31.77
CA ASP A 368 -24.00 2.51 -32.42
C ASP A 368 -22.63 1.96 -32.84
N TYR A 369 -21.67 2.84 -33.15
CA TYR A 369 -20.33 2.46 -33.54
C TYR A 369 -19.56 1.73 -32.42
N VAL A 370 -19.81 2.08 -31.16
CA VAL A 370 -19.21 1.44 -29.98
C VAL A 370 -20.14 0.43 -29.30
N LYS A 371 -21.38 0.27 -29.79
CA LYS A 371 -22.28 -0.78 -29.30
C LYS A 371 -21.75 -2.14 -29.73
N ILE A 372 -21.79 -3.08 -28.79
CA ILE A 372 -21.61 -4.48 -29.10
C ILE A 372 -22.80 -4.88 -29.97
N LYS A 373 -22.58 -5.18 -31.27
CA LYS A 373 -23.59 -5.89 -32.07
C LYS A 373 -23.83 -7.22 -31.36
N ALA A 374 -24.96 -7.32 -30.66
CA ALA A 374 -25.52 -8.60 -30.25
C ALA A 374 -25.87 -9.31 -31.56
N VAL A 375 -24.93 -10.07 -32.10
CA VAL A 375 -25.25 -11.02 -33.15
C VAL A 375 -26.22 -12.01 -32.52
N GLU A 376 -27.41 -12.10 -33.11
CA GLU A 376 -28.43 -13.11 -32.80
C GLU A 376 -27.77 -14.48 -32.67
N PHE A 377 -28.20 -15.25 -31.65
CA PHE A 377 -27.59 -16.48 -31.11
C PHE A 377 -26.40 -16.29 -30.17
N GLU A 378 -26.69 -16.14 -28.87
CA GLU A 378 -26.32 -17.17 -27.91
C GLU A 378 -27.01 -16.94 -26.56
N MET A 379 -27.83 -17.92 -26.18
CA MET A 379 -28.37 -18.20 -24.85
C MET A 379 -27.26 -18.50 -23.80
N ASN A 380 -26.04 -17.99 -24.02
CA ASN A 380 -24.81 -18.19 -23.25
C ASN A 380 -24.00 -16.90 -23.05
N SER A 381 -24.60 -15.72 -23.28
CA SER A 381 -23.98 -14.45 -22.91
C SER A 381 -23.78 -14.39 -21.40
N ARG A 382 -22.62 -14.85 -20.92
CA ARG A 382 -22.25 -14.83 -19.51
C ARG A 382 -22.47 -13.38 -19.01
N PRO A 383 -23.23 -13.18 -17.92
CA PRO A 383 -23.40 -11.84 -17.36
C PRO A 383 -22.03 -11.21 -17.16
N ARG A 384 -21.87 -9.93 -17.55
CA ARG A 384 -20.63 -9.17 -17.34
C ARG A 384 -20.14 -9.44 -15.92
N SER A 385 -18.91 -9.96 -15.79
CA SER A 385 -18.34 -10.22 -14.47
C SER A 385 -18.34 -8.93 -13.68
N ARG A 386 -18.96 -8.95 -12.49
CA ARG A 386 -19.01 -7.81 -11.56
C ARG A 386 -17.63 -7.36 -11.08
N TRP A 387 -16.59 -8.14 -11.38
CA TRP A 387 -15.24 -7.99 -10.85
C TRP A 387 -14.23 -7.55 -11.91
N GLY A 388 -14.57 -7.50 -13.21
CA GLY A 388 -13.60 -7.25 -14.27
C GLY A 388 -12.59 -8.39 -14.48
N PRO A 389 -11.89 -8.46 -15.63
CA PRO A 389 -10.97 -9.53 -15.94
C PRO A 389 -9.65 -9.40 -15.16
N GLY A 390 -9.11 -10.53 -14.71
CA GLY A 390 -7.81 -10.60 -14.04
C GLY A 390 -7.75 -9.98 -12.63
N VAL A 391 -8.86 -9.47 -12.10
CA VAL A 391 -8.90 -8.84 -10.76
C VAL A 391 -8.53 -9.82 -9.65
N VAL A 392 -9.02 -11.06 -9.70
CA VAL A 392 -8.68 -12.07 -8.67
C VAL A 392 -7.18 -12.40 -8.68
N SER A 393 -6.56 -12.49 -9.85
CA SER A 393 -5.12 -12.76 -9.95
C SER A 393 -4.30 -11.61 -9.38
N ARG A 394 -4.64 -10.36 -9.74
CA ARG A 394 -3.99 -9.16 -9.18
C ARG A 394 -4.17 -9.07 -7.66
N PHE A 395 -5.37 -9.34 -7.18
CA PHE A 395 -5.70 -9.41 -5.76
C PHE A 395 -4.82 -10.43 -5.01
N LEU A 396 -4.77 -11.67 -5.49
CA LEU A 396 -4.01 -12.74 -4.83
C LEU A 396 -2.52 -12.48 -4.87
N LEU A 397 -2.00 -11.97 -6.00
CA LEU A 397 -0.58 -11.64 -6.14
C LEU A 397 -0.18 -10.46 -5.24
N ALA A 398 -1.00 -9.40 -5.17
CA ALA A 398 -0.77 -8.29 -4.25
C ALA A 398 -0.81 -8.75 -2.79
N ALA A 399 -1.76 -9.62 -2.43
CA ALA A 399 -1.85 -10.20 -1.09
C ALA A 399 -0.61 -11.02 -0.73
N LEU A 400 -0.14 -11.88 -1.65
CA LEU A 400 1.08 -12.66 -1.46
C LEU A 400 2.29 -11.76 -1.24
N LEU A 401 2.51 -10.77 -2.11
CA LEU A 401 3.64 -9.84 -2.01
C LEU A 401 3.60 -9.04 -0.70
N ALA A 402 2.43 -8.55 -0.30
CA ALA A 402 2.25 -7.78 0.92
C ALA A 402 2.50 -8.60 2.19
N LEU A 403 1.97 -9.84 2.23
CA LEU A 403 2.19 -10.75 3.34
C LEU A 403 3.64 -11.21 3.41
N SER A 404 4.27 -11.54 2.27
CA SER A 404 5.69 -11.89 2.21
C SER A 404 6.58 -10.75 2.68
N LEU A 405 6.29 -9.50 2.29
CA LEU A 405 7.04 -8.35 2.78
C LEU A 405 6.84 -8.15 4.29
N THR A 406 5.59 -8.13 4.75
CA THR A 406 5.26 -7.82 6.15
C THR A 406 5.75 -8.88 7.11
N TRP A 407 5.54 -10.17 6.80
CA TRP A 407 6.04 -11.27 7.62
C TRP A 407 7.53 -11.54 7.39
N GLY A 408 8.11 -11.13 6.25
CA GLY A 408 9.55 -11.11 6.06
C GLY A 408 10.25 -10.15 7.01
N THR A 409 9.73 -8.93 7.16
CA THR A 409 10.28 -7.89 8.04
C THR A 409 9.90 -8.08 9.51
N THR A 410 8.61 -8.24 9.80
CA THR A 410 8.11 -8.43 11.17
C THR A 410 8.47 -9.82 11.69
N GLY A 411 8.39 -10.86 10.86
CA GLY A 411 8.80 -12.21 11.24
C GLY A 411 10.30 -12.29 11.48
N ALA A 412 11.14 -11.57 10.73
CA ALA A 412 12.55 -11.42 11.07
C ALA A 412 12.73 -10.82 12.47
N ALA A 413 12.04 -9.73 12.79
CA ALA A 413 12.10 -9.13 14.13
C ALA A 413 11.63 -10.09 15.24
N VAL A 414 10.57 -10.86 14.98
CA VAL A 414 10.09 -11.93 15.88
C VAL A 414 11.16 -13.01 16.04
N LEU A 415 11.77 -13.50 14.96
CA LEU A 415 12.79 -14.56 15.00
C LEU A 415 14.04 -14.09 15.75
N VAL A 416 14.49 -12.86 15.50
CA VAL A 416 15.59 -12.25 16.25
C VAL A 416 15.24 -12.27 17.73
N ALA A 417 14.11 -11.66 18.12
CA ALA A 417 13.71 -11.57 19.52
C ALA A 417 13.38 -12.92 20.18
N PHE A 418 12.93 -13.92 19.42
CA PHE A 418 12.59 -15.26 19.89
C PHE A 418 13.81 -16.11 20.20
N PHE A 419 14.92 -15.89 19.45
CA PHE A 419 16.18 -16.59 19.66
C PHE A 419 17.23 -15.75 20.43
N THR A 420 16.92 -14.48 20.71
CA THR A 420 17.58 -13.69 21.76
C THR A 420 17.35 -14.40 23.11
N PRO A 421 18.36 -14.44 24.01
CA PRO A 421 18.56 -15.27 25.19
C PRO A 421 17.38 -15.90 25.95
N THR A 422 16.23 -15.24 26.08
CA THR A 422 14.98 -15.97 26.40
C THR A 422 14.42 -16.65 25.16
N LYS A 423 14.79 -17.92 24.95
CA LYS A 423 14.15 -18.73 23.91
C LYS A 423 12.65 -18.85 24.20
N GLY A 424 11.83 -18.43 23.23
CA GLY A 424 10.38 -18.53 23.34
C GLY A 424 9.66 -17.21 23.08
N ILE A 425 8.35 -17.19 23.36
CA ILE A 425 7.53 -15.98 23.24
C ILE A 425 7.71 -15.14 24.51
N GLY A 426 8.62 -14.17 24.45
CA GLY A 426 8.80 -13.15 25.49
C GLY A 426 8.06 -11.84 25.17
N CYS A 427 8.26 -10.82 26.01
CA CYS A 427 7.66 -9.49 25.78
C CYS A 427 8.07 -8.88 24.43
N ARG A 428 9.37 -8.95 24.07
CA ARG A 428 9.88 -8.40 22.80
C ARG A 428 9.26 -9.10 21.58
N SER A 429 9.45 -10.42 21.47
CA SER A 429 8.93 -11.21 20.34
C SER A 429 7.41 -11.21 20.29
N GLY A 430 6.73 -11.24 21.45
CA GLY A 430 5.28 -11.14 21.57
C GLY A 430 4.74 -9.79 21.09
N SER A 431 5.41 -8.69 21.43
CA SER A 431 5.02 -7.35 20.96
C SER A 431 5.06 -7.24 19.44
N TYR A 432 6.10 -7.76 18.79
CA TYR A 432 6.20 -7.77 17.33
C TYR A 432 5.21 -8.73 16.68
N LEU A 433 4.95 -9.89 17.31
CA LEU A 433 3.94 -10.84 16.83
C LEU A 433 2.54 -10.21 16.85
N ILE A 434 2.18 -9.55 17.96
CA ILE A 434 0.91 -8.81 18.08
C ILE A 434 0.82 -7.74 16.99
N TYR A 435 1.91 -6.99 16.76
CA TYR A 435 1.95 -5.96 15.72
C TYR A 435 1.69 -6.54 14.31
N GLY A 436 2.37 -7.63 13.94
CA GLY A 436 2.20 -8.30 12.65
C GLY A 436 0.80 -8.92 12.46
N VAL A 437 0.26 -9.57 13.50
CA VAL A 437 -1.10 -10.12 13.50
C VAL A 437 -2.14 -9.01 13.31
N ASN A 438 -2.03 -7.94 14.10
CA ASN A 438 -2.95 -6.81 13.99
C ASN A 438 -2.87 -6.11 12.63
N SER A 439 -1.67 -5.94 12.06
CA SER A 439 -1.52 -5.42 10.70
C SER A 439 -2.27 -6.30 9.68
N THR A 440 -2.11 -7.62 9.77
CA THR A 440 -2.78 -8.58 8.88
C THR A 440 -4.30 -8.52 9.06
N LEU A 441 -4.80 -8.45 10.30
CA LEU A 441 -6.23 -8.32 10.61
C LEU A 441 -6.83 -7.03 10.04
N VAL A 442 -6.14 -5.89 10.22
CA VAL A 442 -6.56 -4.60 9.65
C VAL A 442 -6.71 -4.69 8.13
N TRP A 443 -5.69 -5.26 7.46
CA TRP A 443 -5.73 -5.44 6.00
C TRP A 443 -6.93 -6.29 5.58
N MET A 444 -7.15 -7.45 6.22
CA MET A 444 -8.29 -8.31 5.91
C MET A 444 -9.64 -7.60 6.11
N LEU A 445 -9.79 -6.85 7.21
CA LEU A 445 -11.02 -6.13 7.52
C LEU A 445 -11.32 -5.05 6.48
N LEU A 446 -10.34 -4.24 6.10
CA LEU A 446 -10.51 -3.15 5.14
C LEU A 446 -10.74 -3.64 3.72
N VAL A 447 -10.02 -4.69 3.31
CA VAL A 447 -10.25 -5.37 2.03
C VAL A 447 -11.66 -5.97 2.00
N ALA A 448 -12.08 -6.71 3.03
CA ALA A 448 -13.42 -7.26 3.11
C ALA A 448 -14.49 -6.15 3.09
N SER A 449 -14.21 -5.03 3.76
CA SER A 449 -15.08 -3.85 3.76
C SER A 449 -15.22 -3.24 2.36
N SER A 450 -14.15 -3.15 1.58
CA SER A 450 -14.17 -2.69 0.19
C SER A 450 -14.94 -3.65 -0.74
N LEU A 451 -14.72 -4.97 -0.59
CA LEU A 451 -15.49 -5.98 -1.35
C LEU A 451 -17.00 -5.81 -1.09
N LEU A 452 -17.36 -5.52 0.16
CA LEU A 452 -18.75 -5.31 0.55
C LEU A 452 -19.29 -3.98 0.02
N ALA A 453 -18.52 -2.89 0.07
CA ALA A 453 -18.89 -1.61 -0.53
C ALA A 453 -19.18 -1.75 -2.03
N HIS A 454 -18.30 -2.45 -2.77
CA HIS A 454 -18.49 -2.75 -4.19
C HIS A 454 -19.74 -3.59 -4.45
N TYR A 455 -20.01 -4.58 -3.59
CA TYR A 455 -21.23 -5.38 -3.71
C TYR A 455 -22.51 -4.56 -3.46
N LEU A 456 -22.45 -3.59 -2.54
CA LEU A 456 -23.56 -2.69 -2.23
C LEU A 456 -23.86 -1.72 -3.37
N THR A 457 -22.91 -1.40 -4.25
CA THR A 457 -23.16 -0.63 -5.48
C THR A 457 -24.18 -1.33 -6.39
N PHE A 458 -24.24 -2.67 -6.35
CA PHE A 458 -25.17 -3.46 -7.17
C PHE A 458 -26.40 -3.95 -6.41
N THR A 459 -26.40 -3.87 -5.07
CA THR A 459 -27.46 -4.44 -4.25
C THR A 459 -27.72 -3.59 -3.01
N VAL A 460 -28.99 -3.24 -2.77
CA VAL A 460 -29.36 -2.53 -1.54
C VAL A 460 -29.48 -3.55 -0.42
N SER A 461 -28.54 -3.54 0.53
CA SER A 461 -28.55 -4.42 1.70
C SER A 461 -28.20 -3.66 2.97
N PHE A 462 -29.18 -3.49 3.86
CA PHE A 462 -28.96 -2.89 5.18
C PHE A 462 -27.92 -3.67 6.00
N LYS A 463 -27.96 -5.01 5.95
CA LYS A 463 -26.98 -5.86 6.62
C LYS A 463 -25.57 -5.63 6.06
N GLY A 464 -25.44 -5.53 4.74
CA GLY A 464 -24.16 -5.21 4.11
C GLY A 464 -23.63 -3.84 4.52
N TRP A 465 -24.48 -2.80 4.48
CA TRP A 465 -24.13 -1.45 4.93
C TRP A 465 -23.63 -1.43 6.39
N TYR A 466 -24.34 -2.13 7.27
CA TYR A 466 -23.98 -2.25 8.68
C TYR A 466 -22.64 -2.96 8.90
N MET A 467 -22.41 -4.07 8.20
CA MET A 467 -21.17 -4.86 8.31
C MET A 467 -19.96 -4.09 7.75
N HIS A 468 -20.11 -3.39 6.62
CA HIS A 468 -19.08 -2.49 6.07
C HIS A 468 -18.70 -1.41 7.10
N THR A 469 -19.71 -0.70 7.61
CA THR A 469 -19.50 0.38 8.59
C THR A 469 -18.80 -0.12 9.85
N LYS A 470 -19.16 -1.32 10.35
CA LYS A 470 -18.50 -1.94 11.50
C LYS A 470 -17.06 -2.33 11.19
N ALA A 471 -16.80 -2.97 10.05
CA ALA A 471 -15.47 -3.41 9.65
C ALA A 471 -14.50 -2.22 9.53
N THR A 472 -14.89 -1.16 8.80
CA THR A 472 -14.06 0.04 8.63
C THR A 472 -13.80 0.75 9.97
N ARG A 473 -14.83 0.89 10.83
CA ARG A 473 -14.65 1.52 12.15
C ARG A 473 -13.73 0.71 13.06
N PHE A 474 -13.92 -0.61 13.11
CA PHE A 474 -13.10 -1.49 13.93
C PHE A 474 -11.64 -1.52 13.42
N ALA A 475 -11.44 -1.61 12.11
CA ALA A 475 -10.13 -1.53 11.50
C ALA A 475 -9.43 -0.20 11.80
N GLY A 476 -10.13 0.94 11.71
CA GLY A 476 -9.55 2.26 12.05
C GLY A 476 -9.09 2.36 13.51
N VAL A 477 -9.88 1.83 14.45
CA VAL A 477 -9.48 1.79 15.88
C VAL A 477 -8.29 0.84 16.07
N LEU A 478 -8.36 -0.38 15.53
CA LEU A 478 -7.30 -1.37 15.65
C LEU A 478 -5.97 -0.86 15.08
N THR A 479 -6.03 -0.18 13.93
CA THR A 479 -4.87 0.46 13.29
C THR A 479 -4.25 1.53 14.18
N SER A 480 -5.08 2.40 14.76
CA SER A 480 -4.61 3.48 15.64
C SER A 480 -3.91 2.90 16.87
N LEU A 481 -4.51 1.87 17.48
CA LEU A 481 -3.93 1.14 18.60
C LEU A 481 -2.63 0.43 18.20
N ASN A 482 -2.58 -0.20 17.03
CA ASN A 482 -1.40 -0.93 16.55
C ASN A 482 -0.23 0.01 16.24
N SER A 483 -0.52 1.21 15.73
CA SER A 483 0.49 2.27 15.51
C SER A 483 1.09 2.73 16.84
N VAL A 484 0.24 3.02 17.83
CA VAL A 484 0.67 3.42 19.17
C VAL A 484 1.45 2.28 19.85
N TRP A 485 0.97 1.04 19.70
CA TRP A 485 1.63 -0.16 20.22
C TRP A 485 3.06 -0.31 19.69
N LEU A 486 3.28 -0.09 18.40
CA LEU A 486 4.62 -0.16 17.82
C LEU A 486 5.58 0.83 18.50
N ILE A 487 5.15 2.08 18.69
CA ILE A 487 5.96 3.11 19.34
C ILE A 487 6.21 2.76 20.81
N LEU A 488 5.17 2.35 21.54
CA LEU A 488 5.29 1.94 22.94
C LEU A 488 6.20 0.72 23.12
N ALA A 489 6.10 -0.27 22.24
CA ALA A 489 6.97 -1.44 22.25
C ALA A 489 8.44 -1.04 22.07
N CYS A 490 8.73 -0.09 21.16
CA CYS A 490 10.08 0.45 20.99
C CYS A 490 10.56 1.18 22.25
N LEU A 491 9.71 2.03 22.86
CA LEU A 491 10.05 2.76 24.09
C LEU A 491 10.32 1.81 25.27
N PHE A 492 9.51 0.76 25.42
CA PHE A 492 9.71 -0.26 26.47
C PHE A 492 10.99 -1.06 26.27
N GLN A 493 11.30 -1.39 25.03
CA GLN A 493 12.52 -2.10 24.69
C GLN A 493 13.76 -1.24 24.94
N PHE A 494 13.79 0.00 24.47
CA PHE A 494 14.93 0.89 24.69
C PHE A 494 15.06 1.37 26.14
N GLY A 495 13.95 1.38 26.87
CA GLY A 495 13.89 1.76 28.28
C GLY A 495 14.15 0.60 29.25
N SER A 496 14.58 -0.56 28.76
CA SER A 496 14.88 -1.77 29.55
C SER A 496 13.70 -2.36 30.34
N VAL A 497 12.46 -2.00 29.99
CA VAL A 497 11.24 -2.54 30.62
C VAL A 497 11.07 -4.03 30.30
N PHE A 498 11.55 -4.45 29.12
CA PHE A 498 11.53 -5.83 28.66
C PHE A 498 12.74 -6.65 29.15
N ASP A 499 13.69 -6.01 29.83
CA ASP A 499 15.01 -6.58 30.16
C ASP A 499 14.95 -7.12 31.59
N ARG A 500 14.38 -8.32 31.74
CA ARG A 500 14.16 -8.98 33.05
C ARG A 500 15.00 -10.24 33.23
N TYR A 501 15.99 -10.44 32.38
CA TYR A 501 16.78 -11.67 32.35
C TYR A 501 18.18 -11.40 31.79
N ILE A 502 19.07 -12.36 32.03
CA ILE A 502 20.46 -12.31 31.59
C ILE A 502 20.55 -12.46 30.06
N GLU A 503 21.07 -11.45 29.37
CA GLU A 503 21.31 -11.53 27.94
C GLU A 503 22.60 -12.33 27.63
N ALA A 504 22.45 -13.55 27.08
CA ALA A 504 23.53 -14.30 26.44
C ALA A 504 23.60 -14.07 24.91
N PHE A 505 24.81 -14.01 24.37
CA PHE A 505 25.08 -13.75 22.96
C PHE A 505 24.52 -14.84 22.03
N ASN A 506 23.80 -14.46 20.95
CA ASN A 506 23.36 -15.39 19.91
C ASN A 506 23.39 -14.73 18.51
N ALA A 507 23.81 -15.50 17.49
CA ALA A 507 23.88 -15.14 16.05
C ALA A 507 22.56 -15.05 15.19
N PRO A 508 21.32 -15.26 15.70
CA PRO A 508 20.07 -15.18 14.91
C PRO A 508 19.84 -13.84 14.21
N TRP A 509 20.47 -12.77 14.71
CA TRP A 509 20.43 -11.43 14.12
C TRP A 509 20.81 -11.43 12.63
N ILE A 510 21.84 -12.18 12.24
CA ILE A 510 22.32 -12.22 10.85
C ILE A 510 21.23 -12.76 9.92
N GLY A 511 20.57 -13.84 10.34
CA GLY A 511 19.46 -14.43 9.59
C GLY A 511 18.25 -13.49 9.51
N GLY A 512 17.96 -12.78 10.60
CA GLY A 512 16.90 -11.76 10.65
C GLY A 512 17.13 -10.63 9.66
N VAL A 513 18.31 -10.02 9.67
CA VAL A 513 18.69 -8.96 8.72
C VAL A 513 18.63 -9.47 7.29
N ALA A 514 19.23 -10.63 7.00
CA ALA A 514 19.23 -11.21 5.66
C ALA A 514 17.80 -11.47 5.13
N LEU A 515 16.92 -11.99 5.98
CA LEU A 515 15.51 -12.20 5.64
C LEU A 515 14.77 -10.88 5.38
N ALA A 516 14.88 -9.92 6.31
CA ALA A 516 14.17 -8.64 6.21
C ALA A 516 14.64 -7.82 5.00
N SER A 517 15.96 -7.68 4.82
CA SER A 517 16.55 -6.98 3.68
C SER A 517 16.26 -7.70 2.37
N GLY A 518 16.31 -9.04 2.35
CA GLY A 518 15.98 -9.84 1.15
C GLY A 518 14.54 -9.64 0.71
N CYS A 519 13.58 -9.70 1.63
CA CYS A 519 12.17 -9.44 1.34
C CYS A 519 11.93 -7.99 0.84
N ALA A 520 12.58 -7.01 1.47
CA ALA A 520 12.49 -5.61 1.04
C ALA A 520 13.07 -5.38 -0.36
N ILE A 521 14.26 -5.94 -0.65
CA ILE A 521 14.91 -5.84 -1.96
C ILE A 521 14.06 -6.51 -3.05
N LEU A 522 13.51 -7.70 -2.78
CA LEU A 522 12.65 -8.41 -3.73
C LEU A 522 11.38 -7.60 -4.03
N PHE A 523 10.77 -7.00 -3.02
CA PHE A 523 9.58 -6.17 -3.20
C PHE A 523 9.89 -4.88 -3.98
N ILE A 524 10.99 -4.19 -3.66
CA ILE A 524 11.46 -3.02 -4.41
C ILE A 524 11.80 -3.39 -5.85
N GLY A 525 12.45 -4.53 -6.08
CA GLY A 525 12.75 -5.07 -7.40
C GLY A 525 11.48 -5.32 -8.20
N PHE A 526 10.46 -5.94 -7.58
CA PHE A 526 9.14 -6.12 -8.17
C PHE A 526 8.52 -4.77 -8.60
N VAL A 527 8.52 -3.76 -7.71
CA VAL A 527 7.98 -2.44 -8.03
C VAL A 527 8.74 -1.82 -9.21
N ASN A 528 10.08 -1.80 -9.17
CA ASN A 528 10.89 -1.17 -10.22
C ASN A 528 10.84 -1.89 -11.58
N VAL A 529 10.64 -3.21 -11.60
CA VAL A 529 10.56 -3.98 -12.86
C VAL A 529 9.21 -3.80 -13.53
N LEU A 530 8.13 -3.64 -12.75
CA LEU A 530 6.77 -3.59 -13.30
C LEU A 530 6.19 -2.18 -13.39
N ILE A 531 6.77 -1.19 -12.70
CA ILE A 531 6.42 0.21 -12.88
C ILE A 531 6.81 0.65 -14.30
N ASN A 532 5.93 1.38 -14.98
CA ASN A 532 6.08 1.75 -16.40
C ASN A 532 6.06 0.56 -17.38
N PRO A 533 4.95 -0.18 -17.49
CA PRO A 533 4.80 -1.21 -18.51
C PRO A 533 4.92 -0.65 -19.94
N ALA A 534 5.31 -1.50 -20.88
CA ALA A 534 5.29 -1.16 -22.30
C ALA A 534 3.86 -0.76 -22.73
N LEU A 535 3.73 0.47 -23.23
CA LEU A 535 2.45 1.03 -23.66
C LEU A 535 2.11 0.57 -25.08
N PRO A 536 0.81 0.50 -25.44
CA PRO A 536 0.38 0.26 -26.82
C PRO A 536 0.94 1.31 -27.80
N ASP A 537 1.27 0.85 -29.01
CA ASP A 537 1.90 1.61 -30.10
C ASP A 537 0.98 2.57 -30.86
#